data_AF-A0A7H4MNX9-F1
#
_entry.id   AF-A0A7H4MNX9-F1
#
_cell.length_a   1.000
_cell.length_b   1.000
_cell.length_c   1.000
_cell.angle_alpha   90.00
_cell.angle_beta   90.00
_cell.angle_gamma   90.00
#
_symmetry.space_group_name_H-M   'P 1'
#
loop_
_entity.id
_entity.type
_entity.pdbx_description
1 polymer ?
#
loop_
_entity_poly.entity_id
_entity_poly.type
_entity_poly.pdbx_seq_one_letter_code
_entity_poly.pdbx_strand_id
1 'polypeptide(L)'
;MDINHLISQYGYAALIVGSMAEGETITLLGGVAAHQGLLKFPLVVIAVALGGMIGDQLLYLVGRRFGGRILRRFASQEGANT
;
A
#
# COMPACT_ATOMS: atom_id res chain seq x y z
N MET A 1 -1.87 -30.85 -5.30
CA MET A 1 -1.86 -29.42 -4.95
C MET A 1 -1.78 -28.63 -6.24
N ASP A 2 -2.81 -27.85 -6.54
CA ASP A 2 -2.91 -27.06 -7.77
C ASP A 2 -2.00 -25.83 -7.71
N ILE A 3 -1.09 -25.68 -8.68
CA ILE A 3 -0.20 -24.52 -8.78
C ILE A 3 -0.99 -23.21 -8.92
N ASN A 4 -2.18 -23.28 -9.53
CA ASN A 4 -3.15 -22.20 -9.62
C ASN A 4 -3.63 -21.72 -8.24
N HIS A 5 -3.74 -22.62 -7.27
CA HIS A 5 -4.19 -22.28 -5.93
C HIS A 5 -3.10 -21.58 -5.13
N LEU A 6 -1.82 -21.96 -5.29
CA LEU A 6 -0.70 -21.22 -4.72
C LEU A 6 -0.60 -19.81 -5.31
N ILE A 7 -0.69 -19.69 -6.63
CA ILE A 7 -0.60 -18.39 -7.32
C ILE A 7 -1.78 -17.49 -6.92
N SER A 8 -2.99 -18.03 -6.84
CA SER A 8 -4.14 -17.27 -6.34
C SER A 8 -3.92 -16.84 -4.89
N GLN A 9 -3.49 -17.75 -4.00
CA GLN A 9 -3.43 -17.44 -2.58
C GLN A 9 -2.31 -16.45 -2.22
N TYR A 10 -1.13 -16.58 -2.84
CA TYR A 10 0.01 -15.69 -2.59
C TYR A 10 0.02 -14.45 -3.48
N GLY A 11 -0.56 -14.52 -4.68
CA GLY A 11 -0.64 -13.40 -5.62
C GLY A 11 -1.47 -12.24 -5.07
N TYR A 12 -2.65 -12.51 -4.49
CA TYR A 12 -3.46 -11.44 -3.88
C TYR A 12 -2.79 -10.86 -2.62
N ALA A 13 -2.13 -11.70 -1.81
CA ALA A 13 -1.38 -11.22 -0.65
C ALA A 13 -0.21 -10.31 -1.05
N ALA A 14 0.52 -10.68 -2.11
CA ALA A 14 1.59 -9.86 -2.67
C ALA A 14 1.07 -8.53 -3.22
N LEU A 15 -0.12 -8.50 -3.84
CA LEU A 15 -0.75 -7.27 -4.29
C LEU A 15 -1.13 -6.35 -3.13
N ILE A 16 -1.71 -6.89 -2.05
CA ILE A 16 -2.06 -6.11 -0.86
C ILE A 16 -0.82 -5.50 -0.23
N VAL A 17 0.20 -6.32 0.07
CA VAL A 17 1.43 -5.85 0.73
C VAL A 17 2.23 -4.94 -0.19
N GLY A 18 2.29 -5.26 -1.48
CA GLY A 18 2.97 -4.45 -2.48
C GLY A 18 2.32 -3.07 -2.62
N SER A 19 1.00 -2.99 -2.73
CA SER A 19 0.31 -1.71 -2.95
C SER A 19 0.35 -0.80 -1.72
N MET A 20 0.63 -1.33 -0.54
CA MET A 20 0.95 -0.53 0.65
C MET A 20 2.27 0.24 0.51
N ALA A 21 3.23 -0.29 -0.27
CA ALA A 21 4.53 0.33 -0.51
C ALA A 21 4.52 1.19 -1.79
N GLU A 22 4.04 0.64 -2.91
CA GLU A 22 3.90 1.33 -4.18
C GLU A 22 2.54 1.00 -4.82
N GLY A 23 1.61 1.95 -4.77
CA GLY A 23 0.27 1.77 -5.34
C GLY A 23 0.29 1.62 -6.86
N GLU A 24 0.92 2.55 -7.60
CA GLU A 24 0.86 2.61 -9.06
C GLU A 24 1.49 1.38 -9.73
N THR A 25 2.74 1.06 -9.36
CA THR A 25 3.50 -0.08 -9.92
C THR A 25 2.78 -1.40 -9.68
N ILE A 26 2.29 -1.63 -8.46
CA ILE A 26 1.67 -2.90 -8.08
C ILE A 26 0.26 -3.03 -8.67
N THR A 27 -0.47 -1.92 -8.84
CA THR A 27 -1.73 -1.91 -9.60
C THR A 27 -1.50 -2.35 -11.04
N LEU A 28 -0.46 -1.82 -11.69
CA LEU A 28 -0.12 -2.17 -13.07
C LEU A 28 0.25 -3.66 -13.18
N LEU A 29 1.12 -4.14 -12.30
CA LEU A 29 1.53 -5.56 -12.25
C LEU A 29 0.34 -6.49 -11.98
N GLY A 30 -0.56 -6.11 -11.07
CA GLY A 30 -1.79 -6.83 -10.81
C GLY A 30 -2.71 -6.90 -12.02
N GLY A 31 -2.84 -5.80 -12.77
CA GLY A 31 -3.57 -5.74 -14.02
C GLY A 31 -2.99 -6.68 -15.08
N VAL A 32 -1.66 -6.71 -15.22
CA VAL A 32 -0.97 -7.64 -16.13
C VAL A 32 -1.18 -9.10 -15.70
N ALA A 33 -1.09 -9.40 -14.41
CA ALA A 33 -1.33 -10.75 -13.88
C ALA A 33 -2.78 -11.21 -14.09
N ALA A 34 -3.75 -10.30 -13.96
CA ALA A 34 -5.14 -10.58 -14.27
C ALA A 34 -5.37 -10.81 -15.78
N HIS A 35 -4.73 -10.02 -16.63
CA HIS A 35 -4.80 -10.16 -18.08
C HIS A 35 -4.19 -11.49 -18.57
N GLN A 36 -3.15 -11.99 -17.91
CA GLN A 36 -2.55 -13.30 -18.19
C GLN A 36 -3.39 -14.49 -17.66
N GLY A 37 -4.52 -14.23 -17.00
CA GLY A 37 -5.39 -15.27 -16.42
C GLY A 37 -4.86 -15.91 -15.14
N LEU A 38 -3.78 -15.37 -14.57
CA LEU A 38 -3.17 -15.86 -13.32
C LEU A 38 -3.99 -15.47 -12.09
N LEU A 39 -4.68 -14.33 -12.16
CA LEU A 39 -5.51 -13.78 -11.10
C LEU A 39 -6.85 -13.31 -11.66
N LYS A 40 -7.89 -13.26 -10.83
CA LYS A 40 -9.20 -12.74 -11.22
C LYS A 40 -9.19 -11.23 -11.10
N PHE A 41 -9.50 -10.54 -12.19
CA PHE A 41 -9.53 -9.07 -12.25
C PHE A 41 -10.31 -8.42 -11.08
N PRO A 42 -11.53 -8.86 -10.72
CA PRO A 42 -12.25 -8.25 -9.58
C PRO A 42 -11.51 -8.41 -8.24
N LEU A 43 -10.85 -9.54 -8.03
CA LEU A 43 -10.08 -9.79 -6.81
C LEU A 43 -8.80 -8.97 -6.76
N VAL A 44 -8.14 -8.76 -7.91
CA VAL A 44 -6.99 -7.85 -8.03
C VAL A 44 -7.38 -6.43 -7.65
N VAL A 45 -8.49 -5.93 -8.19
CA VAL A 45 -8.99 -4.58 -7.88
C VAL A 45 -9.25 -4.43 -6.38
N ILE A 46 -9.95 -5.39 -5.76
CA ILE A 46 -10.21 -5.37 -4.32
C ILE A 46 -8.91 -5.44 -3.51
N ALA A 47 -7.98 -6.33 -3.89
CA ALA A 47 -6.72 -6.51 -3.18
C ALA A 47 -5.87 -5.23 -3.17
N VAL A 48 -5.67 -4.61 -4.33
CA VAL A 48 -4.89 -3.38 -4.47
C VAL A 48 -5.58 -2.21 -3.76
N ALA A 49 -6.90 -2.06 -3.89
CA ALA A 49 -7.65 -1.02 -3.21
C ALA A 49 -7.54 -1.13 -1.68
N LEU A 50 -7.67 -2.35 -1.15
CA LEU A 50 -7.50 -2.61 0.28
C LEU A 50 -6.07 -2.34 0.74
N GLY A 51 -5.06 -2.78 -0.02
CA GLY A 51 -3.67 -2.52 0.33
C GLY A 51 -3.33 -1.02 0.33
N GLY A 52 -3.85 -0.26 -0.63
CA GLY A 52 -3.72 1.21 -0.63
C GLY A 52 -4.39 1.87 0.58
N MET A 53 -5.65 1.50 0.88
CA MET A 53 -6.35 2.01 2.07
C MET A 53 -5.61 1.69 3.37
N ILE A 54 -5.09 0.48 3.51
CA ILE A 54 -4.31 0.08 4.69
C ILE A 54 -3.00 0.87 4.74
N GLY A 55 -2.31 1.01 3.61
CA GLY A 55 -1.09 1.82 3.50
C GLY A 55 -1.30 3.25 3.98
N ASP A 56 -2.35 3.91 3.49
CA ASP A 56 -2.70 5.29 3.89
C ASP A 56 -3.01 5.39 5.38
N GLN A 57 -3.75 4.43 5.94
CA GLN A 57 -4.06 4.41 7.36
C GLN A 57 -2.81 4.20 8.22
N LEU A 58 -1.88 3.35 7.78
CA LEU A 58 -0.60 3.16 8.46
C LEU A 58 0.28 4.41 8.36
N LEU A 59 0.38 5.04 7.19
CA LEU A 59 1.09 6.29 7.00
C LEU A 59 0.51 7.40 7.87
N TYR A 60 -0.82 7.49 7.97
CA TYR A 60 -1.50 8.42 8.87
C TYR A 60 -1.19 8.14 10.34
N LEU A 61 -1.24 6.87 10.78
CA LEU A 61 -0.93 6.50 12.17
C LEU A 61 0.52 6.76 12.54
N VAL A 62 1.45 6.45 11.63
CA VAL A 62 2.89 6.75 11.78
C VAL A 62 3.08 8.26 11.82
N GLY A 63 2.50 8.99 10.86
CA GLY A 63 2.51 10.45 10.83
C GLY A 63 1.93 11.08 12.10
N ARG A 64 0.85 10.53 12.65
CA ARG A 64 0.23 11.00 13.90
C ARG A 64 1.12 10.73 15.13
N ARG A 65 1.73 9.54 15.21
CA ARG A 65 2.57 9.14 16.35
C ARG A 65 3.93 9.84 16.36
N PHE A 66 4.53 10.05 15.20
CA PHE A 66 5.83 10.73 15.06
C PHE A 66 5.71 12.23 14.77
N GLY A 67 4.54 12.67 14.31
CA GLY A 67 4.23 14.07 13.98
C GLY A 67 4.47 15.00 15.15
N GLY A 68 4.13 14.62 16.39
CA GLY A 68 4.44 15.45 17.57
C GLY A 68 5.93 15.75 17.77
N ARG A 69 6.84 14.85 17.34
CA ARG A 69 8.29 15.09 17.37
C ARG A 69 8.77 15.95 16.20
N ILE A 70 8.18 15.77 15.02
CA ILE A 70 8.55 16.50 13.81
C ILE A 70 7.99 17.94 13.87
N LEU A 71 6.74 18.13 14.28
CA LEU A 71 6.11 19.45 14.48
C LEU A 71 6.83 20.27 15.54
N ARG A 72 7.30 19.67 16.64
CA ARG A 72 8.15 20.35 17.63
C ARG A 72 9.47 20.84 17.05
N ARG A 73 10.00 20.17 16.02
CA ARG A 73 11.24 20.54 15.34
C ARG A 73 11.03 21.69 14.34
N PHE A 74 9.88 21.73 13.66
CA PHE A 74 9.53 22.82 12.74
C PHE A 74 9.07 24.09 13.48
N ALA A 75 8.26 23.95 14.55
CA ALA A 75 7.82 25.09 15.37
C ALA A 75 8.98 25.83 16.06
N SER A 76 10.13 25.16 16.27
CA SER A 76 11.32 25.79 16.85
C SER A 76 12.09 26.69 15.87
N GLN A 77 11.78 26.66 14.56
CA GLN A 77 12.43 27.55 13.57
C GLN A 77 11.64 28.83 13.30
N GLU A 78 10.33 28.84 13.52
CA GLU A 78 9.50 30.06 13.37
C GLU A 78 9.58 31.01 14.58
N GLY A 79 10.08 30.54 15.74
CA GLY A 79 10.24 31.36 16.96
C GLY A 79 11.61 32.05 17.13
N ALA A 80 12.53 31.93 16.17
CA ALA A 80 13.88 32.52 16.26
C ALA A 80 14.04 33.82 15.45
N ASN A 81 12.96 34.35 14.87
CA ASN A 81 12.96 35.61 14.12
C ASN A 81 11.84 36.56 14.59
N THR A 82 11.81 36.83 15.89
CA THR A 82 11.16 38.03 16.49
C THR A 82 11.98 38.48 17.68
#